data_AF-A0A1I7MJ95-F1
#
_entry.id   AF-A0A1I7MJ95-F1
#
_cell.length_a   1.000
_cell.length_b   1.000
_cell.length_c   1.000
_cell.angle_alpha   90.00
_cell.angle_beta   90.00
_cell.angle_gamma   90.00
#
_symmetry.space_group_name_H-M   'P 1'
#
loop_
_entity.id
_entity.type
_entity.pdbx_description
1 polymer ?
#
loop_
_entity_poly.entity_id
_entity_poly.type
_entity_poly.pdbx_seq_one_letter_code
_entity_poly.pdbx_strand_id
1 'polypeptide(L)'
;MAEKKSSSSKDSDAPQIKDPEVYEAVRKDGASKEKAARIANAAARDGRTKVGERGGESESYEDWTVEELKDRAKELDLTGYSDLTKDELIEKLRNH
;
A
#
# COMPACT_ATOMS: atom_id res chain seq x y z
N MET A 1 8.44 7.40 35.44
CA MET A 1 8.62 7.22 33.98
C MET A 1 8.38 5.76 33.69
N ALA A 2 7.31 5.43 32.96
CA ALA A 2 6.90 4.05 32.75
C ALA A 2 7.77 3.41 31.65
N GLU A 3 8.68 2.52 32.06
CA GLU A 3 9.36 1.57 31.19
C GLU A 3 8.32 0.60 30.61
N LYS A 4 8.02 0.72 29.32
CA LYS A 4 7.34 -0.34 28.58
C LYS A 4 8.39 -1.34 28.09
N LYS A 5 8.46 -2.48 28.80
CA LYS A 5 8.94 -3.74 28.25
C LYS A 5 8.02 -4.17 27.10
N SER A 6 8.61 -4.49 25.95
CA SER A 6 8.13 -5.57 25.09
C SER A 6 9.31 -6.16 24.34
N SER A 7 9.74 -7.32 24.83
CA SER A 7 10.61 -8.30 24.19
C SER A 7 9.89 -8.95 23.00
N SER A 8 10.56 -9.09 21.86
CA SER A 8 10.37 -10.24 20.96
C SER A 8 11.56 -10.42 20.01
N SER A 9 12.42 -11.35 20.39
CA SER A 9 12.97 -12.45 19.59
C SER A 9 13.53 -12.20 18.18
N LYS A 10 14.82 -12.56 18.07
CA LYS A 10 15.66 -12.77 16.87
C LYS A 10 14.97 -13.62 15.78
N ASP A 11 14.93 -13.07 14.57
CA ASP A 11 15.04 -13.81 13.32
C ASP A 11 16.05 -13.08 12.43
N SER A 12 17.24 -13.65 12.31
CA SER A 12 18.47 -12.98 11.84
C SER A 12 18.57 -12.74 10.32
N ASP A 13 17.47 -12.81 9.57
CA ASP A 13 17.44 -12.51 8.12
C ASP A 13 16.22 -11.67 7.69
N ALA A 14 15.42 -11.19 8.66
CA ALA A 14 14.30 -10.29 8.37
C ALA A 14 14.76 -8.83 8.52
N PRO A 15 14.39 -7.91 7.60
CA PRO A 15 14.66 -6.49 7.78
C PRO A 15 14.08 -6.05 9.13
N GLN A 16 14.93 -5.55 10.02
CA GLN A 16 14.51 -5.09 11.34
C GLN A 16 13.38 -4.06 11.18
N ILE A 17 12.20 -4.40 11.70
CA ILE A 17 11.03 -3.52 11.66
C ILE A 17 11.22 -2.45 12.73
N LYS A 18 11.32 -1.20 12.29
CA LYS A 18 11.58 -0.05 13.17
C LYS A 18 10.33 0.51 13.84
N ASP A 19 9.16 0.34 13.23
CA ASP A 19 7.86 0.74 13.80
C ASP A 19 6.89 -0.46 13.81
N PRO A 20 6.88 -1.27 14.87
CA PRO A 20 6.05 -2.47 14.93
C PRO A 20 4.55 -2.17 14.95
N GLU A 21 4.13 -1.02 15.49
CA GLU A 21 2.73 -0.61 15.52
C GLU A 21 2.19 -0.38 14.10
N VAL A 22 2.95 0.36 13.27
CA VAL A 22 2.59 0.59 11.86
C VAL A 22 2.61 -0.73 11.09
N TYR A 23 3.59 -1.60 11.35
CA TYR A 23 3.65 -2.91 10.70
C TYR A 23 2.39 -3.75 10.94
N GLU A 24 1.94 -3.85 12.19
CA GLU A 24 0.72 -4.61 12.52
C GLU A 24 -0.54 -3.95 11.94
N ALA A 25 -0.64 -2.63 11.97
CA ALA A 25 -1.76 -1.91 11.37
C ALA A 25 -1.85 -2.19 9.86
N VAL A 26 -0.74 -2.07 9.15
CA VAL A 26 -0.66 -2.31 7.71
C VAL A 26 -0.90 -3.79 7.36
N ARG A 27 -0.51 -4.72 8.24
CA ARG A 27 -0.85 -6.16 8.09
C ARG A 27 -2.34 -6.43 8.28
N LYS A 28 -3.00 -5.76 9.23
CA LYS A 28 -4.45 -5.86 9.46
C LYS A 28 -5.25 -5.28 8.29
N ASP A 29 -4.68 -4.27 7.61
CA ASP A 29 -5.23 -3.68 6.39
C ASP A 29 -5.10 -4.61 5.16
N GLY A 30 -4.46 -5.77 5.29
CA GLY A 30 -4.33 -6.77 4.23
C GLY A 30 -3.02 -6.68 3.43
N ALA A 31 -2.10 -5.80 3.80
CA ALA A 31 -0.80 -5.72 3.11
C ALA A 31 0.11 -6.93 3.41
N SER A 32 0.92 -7.29 2.42
CA SER A 32 1.97 -8.32 2.54
C SER A 32 3.02 -7.97 3.60
N LYS A 33 3.66 -8.99 4.19
CA LYS A 33 4.74 -8.83 5.20
C LYS A 33 5.83 -7.85 4.77
N GLU A 34 6.27 -7.93 3.52
CA GLU A 34 7.31 -7.06 2.98
C GLU A 34 6.84 -5.60 2.82
N LYS A 35 5.63 -5.40 2.27
CA LYS A 35 5.00 -4.07 2.12
C LYS A 35 4.83 -3.40 3.48
N ALA A 36 4.34 -4.14 4.48
CA ALA A 36 4.19 -3.65 5.84
C ALA A 36 5.54 -3.28 6.48
N ALA A 37 6.57 -4.10 6.31
CA ALA A 37 7.91 -3.80 6.84
C ALA A 37 8.51 -2.53 6.20
N ARG A 38 8.30 -2.33 4.89
CA ARG A 38 8.74 -1.12 4.18
C ARG A 38 8.03 0.13 4.70
N ILE A 39 6.72 0.07 4.87
CA ILE A 39 5.91 1.20 5.37
C ILE A 39 6.27 1.52 6.82
N ALA A 40 6.41 0.52 7.68
CA ALA A 40 6.87 0.69 9.06
C ALA A 40 8.26 1.34 9.15
N ASN A 41 9.21 0.88 8.33
CA ASN A 41 10.55 1.44 8.30
C ASN A 41 10.59 2.86 7.72
N ALA A 42 9.72 3.17 6.75
CA ALA A 42 9.55 4.51 6.25
C ALA A 42 8.92 5.43 7.32
N ALA A 43 7.89 4.96 8.02
CA ALA A 43 7.19 5.74 9.04
C ALA A 43 8.10 6.10 10.23
N ALA A 44 8.98 5.18 10.63
CA ALA A 44 10.01 5.44 11.64
C ALA A 44 11.05 6.50 11.20
N ARG A 45 11.27 6.68 9.89
CA ARG A 45 12.29 7.59 9.34
C ARG A 45 11.74 8.97 8.99
N ASP A 46 10.62 8.99 8.25
CA ASP A 46 10.01 10.20 7.68
C ASP A 46 8.82 10.70 8.50
N GLY A 47 8.36 9.92 9.49
CA GLY A 47 7.16 10.19 10.26
C GLY A 47 5.92 9.49 9.69
N ARG A 48 5.02 9.06 10.58
CA ARG A 48 3.79 8.33 10.23
C ARG A 48 2.88 9.12 9.29
N THR A 49 2.70 10.42 9.54
CA THR A 49 1.85 11.31 8.74
C THR A 49 2.33 11.39 7.29
N LYS A 50 3.61 11.70 7.09
CA LYS A 50 4.20 11.87 5.76
C LYS A 50 4.19 10.59 4.92
N VAL A 51 4.32 9.43 5.57
CA VAL A 51 4.22 8.14 4.91
C VAL A 51 2.78 7.77 4.61
N GLY A 52 1.83 8.12 5.47
CA GLY A 52 0.40 8.00 5.20
C GLY A 52 -0.06 8.87 4.04
N GLU A 53 0.42 10.12 3.95
CA GLU A 53 0.15 11.02 2.82
C GLU A 53 0.72 10.43 1.52
N ARG A 54 2.01 10.07 1.49
CA ARG A 54 2.65 9.46 0.31
C ARG A 54 2.03 8.12 -0.10
N GLY A 55 1.47 7.37 0.85
CA GLY A 55 0.79 6.09 0.61
C GLY A 55 -0.70 6.22 0.30
N GLY A 56 -1.31 7.36 0.62
CA GLY A 56 -2.72 7.68 0.38
C GLY A 56 -2.94 8.43 -0.93
N GLU A 57 -1.89 8.98 -1.53
CA GLU A 57 -1.88 9.46 -2.92
C GLU A 57 -1.83 8.28 -3.91
N SER A 58 -2.82 7.39 -3.86
CA SER A 58 -3.21 6.70 -5.08
C SER A 58 -4.18 7.65 -5.77
N GLU A 59 -3.83 8.18 -6.94
CA GLU A 59 -4.79 8.91 -7.77
C GLU A 59 -6.09 8.10 -7.81
N SER A 60 -7.17 8.70 -7.32
CA SER A 60 -8.47 8.04 -7.28
C SER A 60 -8.94 7.85 -8.71
N TYR A 61 -8.70 6.67 -9.27
CA TYR A 61 -9.32 6.22 -10.52
C TYR A 61 -10.85 6.35 -10.50
N GLU A 62 -11.43 6.51 -9.30
CA GLU A 62 -12.84 6.81 -9.03
C GLU A 62 -13.28 8.15 -9.65
N ASP A 63 -12.38 9.13 -9.72
CA ASP A 63 -12.64 10.45 -10.31
C ASP A 63 -12.47 10.46 -11.84
N TRP A 64 -11.80 9.44 -12.39
CA TRP A 64 -11.53 9.36 -13.82
C TRP A 64 -12.77 8.94 -14.61
N THR A 65 -12.88 9.39 -15.85
CA THR A 65 -13.91 8.92 -16.78
C THR A 65 -13.60 7.51 -17.28
N VAL A 66 -14.62 6.80 -17.78
CA VAL A 66 -14.42 5.46 -18.38
C VAL A 66 -13.40 5.51 -19.52
N GLU A 67 -13.38 6.60 -20.28
CA GLU A 67 -12.44 6.77 -21.40
C GLU A 67 -11.00 6.87 -20.90
N GLU A 68 -10.75 7.68 -19.87
CA GLU A 68 -9.41 7.81 -19.25
C GLU A 68 -8.94 6.49 -18.62
N LEU A 69 -9.83 5.74 -17.99
CA LEU A 69 -9.51 4.43 -17.42
C LEU A 69 -9.16 3.40 -18.50
N LYS A 70 -9.87 3.42 -19.64
CA LYS A 70 -9.56 2.56 -20.78
C LYS A 70 -8.24 2.94 -21.43
N ASP A 71 -7.95 4.23 -21.57
CA ASP A 71 -6.68 4.71 -22.11
C ASP A 71 -5.52 4.29 -21.19
N ARG A 72 -5.67 4.48 -19.88
CA ARG A 72 -4.70 4.00 -18.89
C ARG A 72 -4.50 2.49 -18.94
N ALA A 73 -5.59 1.73 -19.09
CA ALA A 73 -5.49 0.28 -19.22
C ALA A 73 -4.72 -0.13 -20.48
N LYS A 74 -4.91 0.61 -21.59
CA LYS A 74 -4.16 0.43 -22.82
C LYS A 74 -2.67 0.78 -22.67
N GLU A 75 -2.34 1.86 -21.97
CA GLU A 75 -0.94 2.21 -21.67
C GLU A 75 -0.22 1.13 -20.87
N LEU A 76 -0.95 0.43 -20.00
CA LEU A 76 -0.44 -0.66 -19.16
C LEU A 76 -0.49 -2.03 -19.86
N ASP A 77 -0.83 -2.09 -21.15
CA ASP A 77 -1.00 -3.33 -21.94
C ASP A 77 -1.97 -4.34 -21.29
N LEU A 78 -2.96 -3.85 -20.55
CA LEU A 78 -4.03 -4.68 -20.00
C LEU A 78 -4.92 -5.17 -21.14
N THR A 79 -5.42 -6.40 -21.04
CA THR A 79 -6.34 -6.99 -22.04
C THR A 79 -7.72 -7.23 -21.44
N GLY A 80 -8.76 -7.24 -22.26
CA GLY A 80 -10.15 -7.44 -21.79
C GLY A 80 -10.63 -6.31 -20.87
N TYR A 81 -10.30 -5.06 -21.21
CA TYR A 81 -10.80 -3.85 -20.55
C TYR A 81 -11.95 -3.19 -21.33
N SER A 82 -12.11 -3.54 -22.62
CA SER A 82 -13.07 -2.94 -23.53
C SER A 82 -14.53 -3.10 -23.08
N ASP A 83 -14.85 -4.27 -22.51
CA ASP A 83 -16.18 -4.69 -22.07
C ASP A 83 -16.43 -4.42 -20.57
N LEU A 84 -15.44 -3.90 -19.86
CA LEU A 84 -15.53 -3.67 -18.41
C LEU A 84 -16.29 -2.38 -18.09
N THR A 85 -17.02 -2.42 -16.99
CA THR A 85 -17.63 -1.25 -16.37
C THR A 85 -16.58 -0.35 -15.74
N LYS A 86 -16.96 0.88 -15.36
CA LYS A 86 -16.07 1.83 -14.68
C LYS A 86 -15.41 1.20 -13.45
N ASP A 87 -16.21 0.56 -12.60
CA ASP A 87 -15.74 -0.07 -11.37
C ASP A 87 -14.76 -1.22 -11.65
N GLU A 88 -15.06 -2.07 -12.64
CA GLU A 88 -14.16 -3.16 -13.04
C GLU A 88 -12.84 -2.65 -13.64
N LEU A 89 -12.89 -1.54 -14.40
CA LEU A 89 -11.68 -0.89 -14.91
C LEU A 89 -10.81 -0.35 -13.76
N ILE A 90 -11.42 0.32 -12.78
CA ILE A 90 -10.74 0.80 -11.58
C ILE A 90 -10.08 -0.36 -10.83
N GLU A 91 -10.82 -1.44 -10.61
CA GLU A 91 -10.30 -2.63 -9.92
C GLU A 91 -9.12 -3.24 -10.68
N LYS A 92 -9.23 -3.35 -12.00
CA LYS A 92 -8.16 -3.91 -12.84
C LYS A 92 -6.91 -3.04 -12.82
N LEU A 93 -7.07 -1.71 -12.84
CA LEU A 93 -5.96 -0.76 -12.71
C LEU A 93 -5.34 -0.76 -11.31
N ARG A 94 -6.13 -0.99 -10.26
CA ARG A 94 -5.63 -1.11 -8.87
C ARG A 94 -4.90 -2.42 -8.59
N ASN A 95 -5.24 -3.50 -9.32
CA ASN A 95 -4.66 -4.83 -9.14
C ASN A 95 -3.54 -5.17 -10.14
N HIS A 96 -3.14 -4.22 -10.99
CA HIS A 96 -2.02 -4.36 -11.94
C HIS A 96 -0.73 -3.77 -11.37
#